data_AF-A0A355VS23-F1
#
_entry.id   AF-A0A355VS23-F1
#
_cell.length_a   1.000
_cell.length_b   1.000
_cell.length_c   1.000
_cell.angle_alpha   90.00
_cell.angle_beta   90.00
_cell.angle_gamma   90.00
#
_symmetry.space_group_name_H-M   'P 1'
#
loop_
_entity.id
_entity.type
_entity.pdbx_description
1 polymer ?
#
loop_
_entity_poly.entity_id
_entity_poly.type
_entity_poly.pdbx_seq_one_letter_code
_entity_poly.pdbx_strand_id
1 'polypeptide(L)' 'MEKKVEIMPRMRDLKKGKKVEFPIDKVCTVRNNVSLLNAQGYKNGHKWRSETNVPKGIVTVFRDS' A
#
# COMPACT_ATOMS: atom_id res chain seq x y z
N MET A 1 17.68 10.56 -13.02
CA MET A 1 16.30 10.06 -13.24
C MET A 1 15.93 9.18 -12.06
N GLU A 2 15.10 9.66 -11.13
CA GLU A 2 14.49 8.77 -10.13
C GLU A 2 13.66 7.73 -10.88
N LYS A 3 13.93 6.44 -10.66
CA LYS A 3 12.99 5.39 -11.09
C LYS A 3 11.64 5.76 -10.49
N LYS A 4 10.63 6.04 -11.32
CA LYS A 4 9.24 6.11 -10.86
C LYS A 4 8.96 4.80 -10.14
N VAL A 5 8.95 4.83 -8.81
CA VAL A 5 8.54 3.67 -8.02
C VAL A 5 7.06 3.51 -8.31
N GLU A 6 6.71 2.48 -9.07
CA GLU A 6 5.32 2.16 -9.33
C GLU A 6 4.67 1.58 -8.06
N ILE A 7 4.21 2.47 -7.18
CA ILE A 7 3.64 2.14 -5.87
C ILE A 7 2.33 1.35 -6.03
N MET A 8 1.44 1.80 -6.92
CA MET A 8 0.10 1.20 -7.06
C MET A 8 0.14 -0.25 -7.58
N PRO A 9 0.87 -0.61 -8.65
CA PRO A 9 0.98 -2.01 -9.08
C PRO A 9 1.53 -2.90 -7.97
N ARG A 10 2.61 -2.46 -7.30
CA ARG A 10 3.21 -3.20 -6.18
C ARG A 10 2.22 -3.46 -5.04
N MET A 11 1.32 -2.52 -4.75
CA MET A 11 0.26 -2.67 -3.74
C MET A 11 -0.90 -3.56 -4.22
N ARG A 12 -1.32 -3.40 -5.48
CA ARG A 12 -2.44 -4.14 -6.08
C ARG A 12 -2.13 -5.63 -6.16
N ASP A 13 -0.91 -5.98 -6.55
CA ASP A 13 -0.49 -7.36 -6.83
C ASP A 13 -0.07 -8.11 -5.55
N LEU A 14 -0.26 -7.51 -4.38
CA LEU A 14 -0.04 -8.22 -3.12
C LEU A 14 -0.97 -9.43 -3.00
N LYS A 15 -0.36 -10.58 -2.71
CA LYS A 15 -1.08 -11.76 -2.25
C LYS A 15 -1.62 -11.54 -0.84
N LYS A 16 -2.75 -12.18 -0.51
CA LYS A 16 -3.35 -12.18 0.82
C LYS A 16 -2.34 -12.56 1.90
N GLY A 17 -2.34 -11.83 3.02
CA GLY A 17 -1.44 -12.00 4.15
C GLY A 17 -0.01 -11.50 3.92
N LYS A 18 0.31 -10.95 2.74
CA LYS A 18 1.63 -10.36 2.47
C LYS A 18 1.63 -8.86 2.80
N LYS A 19 2.85 -8.30 2.81
CA LYS A 19 3.10 -6.88 3.01
C LYS A 19 4.16 -6.35 2.05
N VAL A 20 4.14 -5.04 1.80
CA VAL A 20 5.17 -4.30 1.07
C VAL A 20 5.50 -3.01 1.82
N GLU A 21 6.74 -2.56 1.73
CA GLU A 21 7.21 -1.37 2.44
C GLU A 21 7.65 -0.30 1.43
N PHE A 22 7.34 0.95 1.76
CA PHE A 22 7.74 2.15 1.02
C PHE A 22 8.37 3.15 2.00
N PRO A 23 9.19 4.09 1.52
CA PRO A 23 9.72 5.13 2.37
C PRO A 23 8.62 6.11 2.81
N ILE A 24 8.81 6.72 3.97
CA ILE A 24 7.80 7.56 4.64
C ILE A 24 7.42 8.81 3.82
N ASP A 25 8.30 9.29 2.94
CA ASP A 25 8.01 10.39 2.00
C ASP A 25 6.83 10.08 1.07
N LYS A 26 6.53 8.79 0.86
CA LYS A 26 5.39 8.33 0.05
C LYS A 26 4.11 8.08 0.86
N VAL A 27 4.06 8.39 2.15
CA VAL A 27 2.92 8.06 3.03
C VAL A 27 1.57 8.55 2.49
N CYS A 28 1.49 9.78 1.98
CA CYS A 28 0.27 10.34 1.41
C CYS A 28 -0.17 9.57 0.16
N THR A 29 0.78 9.25 -0.73
CA THR A 29 0.51 8.45 -1.94
C THR A 29 0.03 7.04 -1.59
N VAL A 30 0.66 6.42 -0.59
CA VAL A 30 0.28 5.09 -0.10
C VAL A 30 -1.13 5.11 0.48
N ARG A 31 -1.47 6.08 1.34
CA ARG A 31 -2.82 6.19 1.92
C ARG A 31 -3.89 6.39 0.83
N ASN A 32 -3.63 7.24 -0.14
CA ASN A 32 -4.56 7.46 -1.26
C ASN A 32 -4.79 6.18 -2.07
N ASN A 33 -3.72 5.44 -2.36
CA ASN A 33 -3.81 4.17 -3.07
C ASN A 33 -4.55 3.09 -2.26
N VAL A 34 -4.35 3.03 -0.93
CA VAL A 34 -5.11 2.10 -0.07
C VAL A 34 -6.60 2.38 -0.16
N SER A 35 -7.01 3.65 -0.06
CA SER A 35 -8.43 4.03 -0.19
C SER A 35 -9.00 3.64 -1.55
N LEU A 36 -8.28 3.91 -2.65
CA LEU A 36 -8.71 3.56 -4.00
C LEU A 36 -8.84 2.05 -4.19
N LEU A 37 -7.84 1.28 -3.75
CA LEU A 37 -7.84 -0.18 -3.87
C LEU A 37 -8.97 -0.80 -3.05
N ASN A 38 -9.25 -0.29 -1.85
CA ASN A 38 -10.38 -0.74 -1.04
C ASN A 38 -11.73 -0.46 -1.71
N ALA A 39 -11.90 0.71 -2.33
CA ALA A 39 -13.11 1.03 -3.09
C ALA A 39 -13.30 0.09 -4.30
N GLN A 40 -12.23 -0.17 -5.05
CA GLN A 40 -12.25 -1.09 -6.20
C GLN A 40 -12.43 -2.55 -5.80
N GLY A 41 -11.84 -2.94 -4.67
CA GLY A 41 -11.82 -4.31 -4.16
C GLY A 41 -13.06 -4.71 -3.35
N TYR A 42 -13.91 -3.75 -2.98
CA TYR A 42 -15.03 -3.98 -2.06
C TYR A 42 -15.91 -5.17 -2.46
N LYS A 43 -16.30 -5.25 -3.74
CA LYS A 43 -17.15 -6.35 -4.25
C LYS A 43 -16.46 -7.72 -4.26
N ASN A 44 -15.13 -7.74 -4.29
CA ASN A 44 -14.32 -8.97 -4.35
C ASN A 44 -13.84 -9.40 -2.95
N GLY A 45 -14.33 -8.74 -1.87
CA GLY A 45 -13.91 -9.01 -0.50
C GLY A 45 -12.45 -8.64 -0.22
N HIS A 46 -11.86 -7.79 -1.07
CA HIS A 46 -10.46 -7.41 -1.04
C HIS A 46 -10.23 -6.24 -0.08
N LYS A 47 -9.27 -6.36 0.85
CA LYS A 47 -8.93 -5.29 1.80
C LYS A 47 -7.42 -5.04 1.89
N TRP A 48 -7.06 -3.76 1.89
CA TRP A 48 -5.72 -3.25 2.14
C TRP A 48 -5.70 -2.33 3.36
N ARG A 49 -4.57 -2.33 4.04
CA ARG A 49 -4.30 -1.56 5.26
C ARG A 49 -2.90 -0.99 5.17
N SER A 50 -2.67 0.19 5.73
CA SER A 50 -1.32 0.74 5.85
C SER A 50 -1.00 1.13 7.29
N GLU A 51 0.23 0.86 7.73
CA GLU A 51 0.79 1.32 8.99
C GLU A 51 2.03 2.18 8.73
N THR A 52 2.18 3.27 9.49
CA THR A 52 3.36 4.14 9.39
C THR A 52 4.27 3.90 10.58
N ASN A 53 5.54 3.60 10.33
CA ASN A 53 6.57 3.50 11.34
C ASN A 53 7.52 4.70 11.19
N VAL A 54 7.24 5.76 11.96
CA VAL A 54 8.02 7.01 11.92
C VAL A 54 9.48 6.78 12.34
N PRO A 55 9.80 6.06 13.44
CA PRO A 55 11.18 5.80 13.82
C PRO A 55 12.02 5.10 12.75
N LYS A 56 11.40 4.20 11.96
CA LYS A 56 12.07 3.48 10.86
C LYS A 56 11.99 4.21 9.52
N GLY A 57 11.26 5.32 9.43
CA GLY A 57 11.10 6.07 8.18
C GLY A 57 10.37 5.30 7.08
N ILE A 58 9.46 4.39 7.43
CA ILE A 58 8.74 3.54 6.46
C ILE A 58 7.22 3.58 6.65
N VAL A 59 6.51 3.30 5.56
CA VAL A 59 5.10 2.94 5.56
C VAL A 59 4.95 1.52 5.00
N THR A 60 4.25 0.68 5.74
CA THR A 60 3.99 -0.72 5.37
C THR A 60 2.55 -0.84 4.91
N VAL A 61 2.33 -1.49 3.77
CA VAL A 61 1.00 -1.84 3.25
C VAL A 61 0.80 -3.34 3.42
N PHE A 62 -0.36 -3.73 3.92
CA PHE A 62 -0.80 -5.11 4.11
C PHE A 62 -1.98 -5.42 3.20
N ARG A 63 -2.06 -6.69 2.82
CA ARG A 63 -3.22 -7.27 2.14
C ARG A 63 -3.95 -8.19 3.12
N ASP A 64 -5.00 -7.69 3.75
CA ASP A 64 -5.71 -8.42 4.81
C ASP A 64 -6.62 -9.51 4.23
N SER A 65 -7.30 -9.23 3.12
CA SER A 65 -8.20 -10.16 2.43
C SER A 65 -8.06 -10.14 0.93
#